data_AF-A0A511KRB5-F1
#
_entry.id   AF-A0A511KRB5-F1
#
_cell.length_a   1.000
_cell.length_b   1.000
_cell.length_c   1.000
_cell.angle_alpha   90.00
_cell.angle_beta   90.00
_cell.angle_gamma   90.00
#
_symmetry.space_group_name_H-M   'P 1'
#
loop_
_entity.id
_entity.type
_entity.pdbx_description
1 polymer ?
#
loop_
_entity_poly.entity_id
_entity_poly.type
_entity_poly.pdbx_seq_one_letter_code
_entity_poly.pdbx_strand_id
1 'polypeptide(L)'
;MGGRKEKNVGRLEVMKTLPLELLVEIVSHLDPNDLLALSTVNKQYRSLLTAAGSHKVWENSRKRLGMDDASGGDLKDWQYAQLVYGRTCQDCGARKLQHADF
;
A
#
# COMPACT_ATOMS: atom_id res chain seq x y z
N MET A 1 -1.67 -35.25 32.02
CA MET A 1 -2.62 -34.53 31.14
C MET A 1 -2.02 -33.17 30.77
N GLY A 2 -1.44 -33.04 29.59
CA GLY A 2 -0.94 -31.75 29.09
C GLY A 2 -2.04 -31.04 28.31
N GLY A 3 -2.63 -29.99 28.88
CA GLY A 3 -3.61 -29.16 28.18
C GLY A 3 -2.97 -28.52 26.95
N ARG A 4 -3.54 -28.76 25.77
CA ARG A 4 -3.17 -28.04 24.54
C ARG A 4 -3.53 -26.58 24.72
N LYS A 5 -2.52 -25.72 24.88
CA LYS A 5 -2.70 -24.27 24.81
C LYS A 5 -3.21 -23.94 23.41
N GLU A 6 -4.43 -23.45 23.30
CA GLU A 6 -4.92 -22.85 22.06
C GLU A 6 -3.96 -21.73 21.66
N LYS A 7 -3.44 -21.83 20.44
CA LYS A 7 -2.56 -20.80 19.89
C LYS A 7 -3.45 -19.59 19.63
N ASN A 8 -3.14 -18.45 20.25
CA ASN A 8 -3.77 -17.18 19.91
C ASN A 8 -3.41 -16.86 18.45
N VAL A 9 -4.28 -17.25 17.52
CA VAL A 9 -4.15 -16.93 16.10
C VAL A 9 -4.47 -15.44 15.99
N GLY A 10 -3.48 -14.65 15.56
CA GLY A 10 -3.67 -13.20 15.37
C GLY A 10 -4.78 -12.94 14.35
N ARG A 11 -5.56 -11.87 14.55
CA ARG A 11 -6.69 -11.49 13.68
C ARG A 11 -6.34 -11.34 12.19
N LEU A 12 -5.07 -11.18 11.87
CA LEU A 12 -4.55 -11.01 10.52
C LEU A 12 -3.87 -12.27 9.94
N GLU A 13 -3.88 -13.41 10.63
CA GLU A 13 -3.27 -14.64 10.10
C GLU A 13 -3.93 -15.10 8.80
N VAL A 14 -5.23 -14.84 8.63
CA VAL A 14 -5.96 -15.14 7.40
C VAL A 14 -5.36 -14.45 6.18
N MET A 15 -4.82 -13.23 6.34
CA MET A 15 -4.21 -12.46 5.25
C MET A 15 -2.96 -13.14 4.69
N LYS A 16 -2.28 -13.98 5.48
CA LYS A 16 -1.09 -14.72 5.05
C LYS A 16 -1.44 -15.98 4.27
N THR A 17 -2.66 -16.49 4.42
CA THR A 17 -3.14 -17.71 3.76
C THR A 17 -4.00 -17.43 2.53
N LEU A 18 -4.35 -16.15 2.29
CA LEU A 18 -5.12 -15.77 1.11
C LEU A 18 -4.31 -15.98 -0.18
N PRO A 19 -4.95 -16.49 -1.24
CA PRO A 19 -4.42 -16.40 -2.61
C PRO A 19 -4.06 -14.95 -2.96
N LEU A 20 -3.01 -14.80 -3.76
CA LEU A 20 -2.50 -13.48 -4.14
C LEU A 20 -3.57 -12.65 -4.87
N GLU A 21 -4.39 -13.27 -5.69
CA GLU A 21 -5.45 -12.63 -6.47
C GLU A 21 -6.51 -12.01 -5.55
N LEU A 22 -6.92 -12.74 -4.51
CA LEU A 22 -7.86 -12.24 -3.51
C LEU A 22 -7.25 -11.13 -2.67
N LEU A 23 -5.96 -11.25 -2.33
CA LEU A 23 -5.25 -10.19 -1.63
C LEU A 23 -5.19 -8.91 -2.48
N VAL A 24 -4.86 -9.04 -3.76
CA VAL A 24 -4.82 -7.94 -4.73
C VAL A 24 -6.21 -7.30 -4.87
N GLU A 25 -7.26 -8.10 -4.98
CA GLU A 25 -8.64 -7.61 -5.03
C GLU A 25 -8.97 -6.77 -3.80
N ILE A 26 -8.73 -7.29 -2.59
CA ILE A 26 -8.99 -6.57 -1.33
C ILE A 26 -8.24 -5.24 -1.29
N VAL A 27 -6.93 -5.25 -1.56
CA VAL A 27 -6.14 -4.01 -1.49
C VAL A 27 -6.49 -3.05 -2.64
N SER A 28 -7.02 -3.55 -3.75
CA SER A 28 -7.52 -2.73 -4.85
C SER A 28 -8.79 -1.96 -4.52
N HIS A 29 -9.32 -2.07 -3.30
CA HIS A 29 -10.39 -1.23 -2.75
C HIS A 29 -9.88 -0.13 -1.80
N LEU A 30 -8.59 -0.12 -1.46
CA LEU A 30 -8.00 0.87 -0.57
C LEU A 30 -7.74 2.20 -1.27
N ASP A 31 -7.67 3.28 -0.48
CA ASP A 31 -7.26 4.61 -0.92
C ASP A 31 -5.73 4.68 -1.06
N PRO A 32 -5.17 5.66 -1.82
CA PRO A 32 -3.75 5.66 -2.12
C PRO A 32 -2.87 5.83 -0.87
N ASN A 33 -3.36 6.56 0.13
CA ASN A 33 -2.68 6.70 1.42
C ASN A 33 -2.60 5.36 2.17
N ASP A 34 -3.68 4.58 2.15
CA ASP A 34 -3.72 3.27 2.81
C ASP A 34 -2.86 2.23 2.08
N LEU A 35 -2.86 2.27 0.74
CA LEU A 35 -1.93 1.46 -0.07
C LEU A 35 -0.48 1.83 0.22
N LEU A 36 -0.18 3.11 0.33
CA LEU A 36 1.16 3.57 0.70
C LEU A 36 1.55 3.06 2.09
N ALA A 37 0.68 3.19 3.09
CA ALA A 37 0.92 2.67 4.42
C ALA A 37 1.15 1.15 4.38
N LEU A 38 0.30 0.40 3.67
CA LEU A 38 0.42 -1.04 3.51
C LEU A 38 1.75 -1.46 2.88
N SER A 39 2.23 -0.69 1.89
CA SER A 39 3.53 -0.91 1.24
C SER A 39 4.73 -0.81 2.18
N THR A 40 4.55 -0.26 3.38
CA THR A 40 5.60 -0.13 4.40
C THR A 40 5.53 -1.15 5.54
N VAL A 41 4.44 -1.94 5.60
CA VAL A 41 4.19 -2.89 6.71
C VAL A 41 5.20 -4.04 6.72
N ASN A 42 5.49 -4.63 5.55
CA ASN A 42 6.48 -5.70 5.42
C ASN A 42 7.04 -5.76 3.99
N LYS A 43 8.07 -6.61 3.80
CA LYS A 43 8.77 -6.74 2.51
C LYS A 43 7.89 -7.32 1.40
N GLN A 44 6.95 -8.22 1.73
CA GLN A 44 6.05 -8.84 0.76
C GLN A 44 5.07 -7.81 0.18
N TYR A 45 4.41 -7.03 1.04
CA TYR A 45 3.51 -5.95 0.62
C TYR A 45 4.27 -4.87 -0.15
N ARG A 46 5.48 -4.51 0.30
CA ARG A 46 6.33 -3.58 -0.45
C ARG A 46 6.61 -4.09 -1.86
N SER A 47 7.07 -5.34 -1.96
CA SER A 47 7.39 -5.94 -3.26
C SER A 47 6.16 -6.06 -4.16
N LEU A 48 5.00 -6.39 -3.60
CA LEU A 48 3.74 -6.48 -4.33
C LEU A 48 3.36 -5.09 -4.85
N LEU A 49 3.15 -4.13 -3.97
CA LEU A 49 2.57 -2.82 -4.30
C LEU A 49 3.53 -1.91 -5.09
N THR A 50 4.83 -2.18 -5.12
CA THR A 50 5.79 -1.41 -5.93
C THR A 50 6.16 -2.08 -7.25
N ALA A 51 5.63 -3.28 -7.53
CA ALA A 51 5.83 -3.97 -8.79
C ALA A 51 5.08 -3.28 -9.93
N ALA A 52 5.62 -3.37 -11.15
CA ALA A 52 4.98 -2.82 -12.35
C ALA A 52 3.57 -3.41 -12.58
N GLY A 53 3.33 -4.67 -12.19
CA GLY A 53 2.02 -5.32 -12.30
C GLY A 53 0.94 -4.75 -11.39
N SER A 54 1.30 -3.93 -10.39
CA SER A 54 0.33 -3.33 -9.47
C SER A 54 -0.25 -2.00 -9.97
N HIS A 55 0.08 -1.55 -11.17
CA HIS A 55 -0.46 -0.31 -11.75
C HIS A 55 -1.99 -0.23 -11.64
N LYS A 56 -2.71 -1.33 -11.95
CA LYS A 56 -4.18 -1.34 -11.88
C LYS A 56 -4.73 -1.14 -10.46
N VAL A 57 -4.02 -1.64 -9.45
CA VAL A 57 -4.38 -1.46 -8.03
C VAL A 57 -4.34 0.02 -7.68
N TRP A 58 -3.26 0.71 -8.06
CA TRP A 58 -3.10 2.13 -7.81
C TRP A 58 -4.01 3.01 -8.66
N GLU A 59 -4.24 2.64 -9.93
CA GLU A 59 -5.18 3.33 -10.81
C GLU A 59 -6.61 3.29 -10.22
N ASN A 60 -7.07 2.11 -9.78
CA ASN A 60 -8.38 1.98 -9.14
C ASN A 60 -8.48 2.77 -7.83
N SER A 61 -7.39 2.80 -7.06
CA SER A 61 -7.26 3.56 -5.82
C SER A 61 -7.39 5.07 -6.05
N ARG A 62 -6.71 5.60 -7.07
CA ARG A 62 -6.82 7.01 -7.45
C ARG A 62 -8.19 7.39 -7.97
N LYS A 63 -8.82 6.51 -8.78
CA LYS A 63 -10.17 6.73 -9.33
C LYS A 63 -11.24 6.94 -8.26
N ARG A 64 -11.13 6.26 -7.12
CA ARG A 64 -12.07 6.44 -6.02
C ARG A 64 -12.03 7.83 -5.39
N LEU A 65 -10.90 8.51 -5.50
CA LEU A 65 -10.72 9.89 -5.02
C LEU A 65 -10.83 10.94 -6.14
N GLY A 66 -11.20 10.54 -7.36
CA GLY A 66 -11.27 11.44 -8.51
C GLY A 66 -9.92 11.97 -8.99
N MET A 67 -8.82 11.23 -8.71
CA MET A 67 -7.45 11.62 -9.05
C MET A 67 -6.99 10.92 -10.34
N ASP A 68 -7.80 10.99 -11.38
CA ASP A 68 -7.61 10.22 -12.62
C ASP A 68 -6.46 10.79 -13.47
N ASP A 69 -6.25 12.10 -13.37
CA ASP A 69 -5.24 12.89 -14.07
C ASP A 69 -3.85 12.84 -13.42
N ALA A 70 -3.79 12.48 -12.14
CA ALA A 70 -2.59 12.39 -11.32
C ALA A 70 -1.47 11.47 -11.86
N SER A 71 -1.75 10.60 -12.82
CA SER A 71 -0.74 9.72 -13.44
C SER A 71 0.19 10.40 -14.44
N GLY A 72 0.06 11.70 -14.67
CA GLY A 72 0.85 12.41 -15.68
C GLY A 72 2.27 12.76 -15.21
N GLY A 73 3.23 11.84 -15.28
CA GLY A 73 4.65 12.17 -15.09
C GLY A 73 5.59 10.96 -15.06
N ASP A 74 6.88 11.20 -14.80
CA ASP A 74 7.92 10.18 -14.67
C ASP A 74 7.84 9.37 -13.36
N LEU A 75 6.82 9.64 -12.53
CA LEU A 75 6.63 8.99 -11.24
C LEU A 75 5.86 7.68 -11.38
N LYS A 76 6.38 6.62 -10.76
CA LYS A 76 5.60 5.40 -10.52
C LYS A 76 4.45 5.70 -9.57
N ASP A 77 3.37 4.92 -9.61
CA ASP A 77 2.19 5.15 -8.78
C ASP A 77 2.50 5.27 -7.28
N TRP A 78 3.37 4.41 -6.74
CA TRP A 78 3.76 4.47 -5.33
C TRP A 78 4.57 5.74 -5.00
N GLN A 79 5.36 6.24 -5.96
CA GLN A 79 6.14 7.47 -5.80
C GLN A 79 5.19 8.67 -5.80
N TYR A 80 4.20 8.67 -6.67
CA TYR A 80 3.15 9.67 -6.64
C TYR A 80 2.41 9.67 -5.30
N ALA A 81 1.98 8.49 -4.81
CA ALA A 81 1.34 8.38 -3.50
C ALA A 81 2.26 8.86 -2.35
N GLN A 82 3.55 8.53 -2.40
CA GLN A 82 4.55 9.01 -1.43
C GLN A 82 4.75 10.53 -1.50
N LEU A 83 4.60 11.15 -2.67
CA LEU A 83 4.67 12.60 -2.83
C LEU A 83 3.44 13.28 -2.21
N VAL A 84 2.24 12.75 -2.47
CA VAL A 84 0.97 13.33 -1.99
C VAL A 84 0.75 13.08 -0.50
N TYR A 85 0.95 11.85 -0.03
CA TYR A 85 0.56 11.43 1.32
C TYR A 85 1.74 11.10 2.22
N GLY A 86 2.93 10.90 1.67
CA GLY A 86 4.11 10.51 2.42
C GLY A 86 4.67 11.65 3.27
N ARG A 87 5.51 11.27 4.26
CA ARG A 87 6.28 12.21 5.10
C ARG A 87 7.78 12.02 4.97
N THR A 88 8.20 11.33 3.92
CA THR A 88 9.61 10.98 3.65
C THR A 88 10.00 11.48 2.27
N CYS A 89 11.12 12.20 2.20
CA CYS A 89 11.70 12.65 0.94
C CYS A 89 12.15 11.44 0.13
N GLN A 90 11.78 11.39 -1.15
CA GLN A 90 12.16 10.29 -2.03
C GLN A 90 13.62 10.36 -2.48
N ASP A 91 14.21 11.56 -2.48
CA ASP A 91 15.60 11.77 -2.92
C ASP A 91 16.60 11.59 -1.77
N CYS A 92 16.37 12.23 -0.63
CA CYS A 92 17.32 12.23 0.49
C CYS A 92 16.89 11.38 1.71
N GLY A 93 15.67 10.84 1.71
CA GLY A 93 15.16 10.02 2.82
C GLY A 93 14.83 10.77 4.11
N ALA A 94 14.91 12.11 4.12
CA ALA A 94 14.53 12.93 5.27
C ALA A 94 13.07 12.67 5.66
N ARG A 95 12.80 12.55 6.97
CA ARG A 95 11.47 12.24 7.53
C ARG A 95 10.82 13.50 8.10
N LYS A 96 9.50 13.41 8.35
CA LYS A 96 8.66 14.49 8.90
C LYS A 96 8.51 15.69 7.95
N LEU A 97 8.47 15.42 6.65
CA LEU A 97 8.06 16.44 5.69
C LEU A 97 6.64 16.92 5.99
N GLN A 98 6.42 18.21 5.80
CA GLN A 98 5.09 18.83 5.78
C GLN A 98 4.41 18.43 4.46
N HIS A 99 3.11 18.15 4.50
CA HIS A 99 2.35 17.96 3.26
C HIS A 99 2.26 19.31 2.54
N ALA A 100 2.36 19.28 1.22
CA ALA A 100 2.15 20.48 0.43
C ALA A 100 0.64 20.75 0.37
N ASP A 101 0.23 21.93 0.85
CA ASP A 101 -1.15 22.39 0.74
C ASP A 101 -1.38 22.84 -0.71
N PHE A 102 -2.17 22.09 -1.48
CA PHE A 102 -2.59 22.42 -2.85
C PHE A 102 -4.10 22.66 -2.90
#